data_AF-A0A4R7NR20-F1
#
_entry.id   AF-A0A4R7NR20-F1
#
_cell.length_a   1.000
_cell.length_b   1.000
_cell.length_c   1.000
_cell.angle_alpha   90.00
_cell.angle_beta   90.00
_cell.angle_gamma   90.00
#
_symmetry.space_group_name_H-M   'P 1'
#
loop_
_entity.id
_entity.type
_entity.pdbx_description
1 polymer ?
#
loop_
_entity_poly.entity_id
_entity_poly.type
_entity_poly.pdbx_seq_one_letter_code
_entity_poly.pdbx_strand_id
1 'polypeptide(L)'
;MSDQAAGLRAYASQRRDKASLVTIGHPSPQAVTAICERLASLSGQAWETLPLAVGEVNAAQRTSPHWGIWVASGAEGLQRAYRELKRWSQHERLPPLLVIRDPVGSGDMPLDNLVETARRFLAIELVVDPAEWLAKTRPTSERR
;
A
#
# COMPACT_ATOMS: atom_id res chain seq x y z
N MET A 1 -16.75 -13.50 -38.50
CA MET A 1 -17.08 -13.97 -37.14
C MET A 1 -16.14 -13.29 -36.17
N SER A 2 -16.65 -12.38 -35.34
CA SER A 2 -15.85 -11.65 -34.34
C SER A 2 -15.56 -12.58 -33.17
N ASP A 3 -14.28 -12.82 -32.88
CA ASP A 3 -13.81 -13.72 -31.83
C ASP A 3 -14.11 -13.06 -30.46
N GLN A 4 -15.27 -13.37 -29.89
CA GLN A 4 -15.69 -12.86 -28.58
C GLN A 4 -14.76 -13.30 -27.44
N ALA A 5 -13.89 -14.30 -27.68
CA ALA A 5 -12.86 -14.70 -26.72
C ALA A 5 -11.60 -13.82 -26.81
N ALA A 6 -11.32 -13.16 -27.94
CA ALA A 6 -10.21 -12.20 -28.06
C ALA A 6 -10.43 -10.98 -27.14
N GLY A 7 -11.65 -10.47 -27.05
CA GLY A 7 -12.00 -9.38 -26.13
C GLY A 7 -11.84 -9.78 -24.66
N LEU A 8 -12.25 -10.99 -24.28
CA LEU A 8 -12.07 -11.52 -22.93
C LEU A 8 -10.60 -11.79 -22.58
N ARG A 9 -9.80 -12.25 -23.54
CA ARG A 9 -8.35 -12.45 -23.35
C ARG A 9 -7.62 -11.11 -23.23
N ALA A 10 -7.97 -10.11 -24.03
CA ALA A 10 -7.41 -8.75 -23.94
C ALA A 10 -7.77 -8.07 -22.60
N TYR A 11 -9.03 -8.21 -22.17
CA TYR A 11 -9.48 -7.72 -20.87
C TYR A 11 -8.82 -8.45 -19.69
N ALA A 12 -8.65 -9.77 -19.79
CA ALA A 12 -7.96 -10.57 -18.78
C ALA A 12 -6.44 -10.32 -18.74
N SER A 13 -5.81 -9.99 -19.87
CA SER A 13 -4.38 -9.64 -19.94
C SER A 13 -4.12 -8.23 -19.40
N GLN A 14 -4.96 -7.25 -19.73
CA GLN A 14 -4.89 -5.91 -19.11
C GLN A 14 -5.03 -5.95 -17.58
N ARG A 15 -5.77 -6.92 -17.04
CA ARG A 15 -5.91 -7.11 -15.58
C ARG A 15 -4.73 -7.87 -14.95
N ARG A 16 -3.96 -8.64 -15.73
CA ARG A 16 -2.75 -9.34 -15.23
C ARG A 16 -1.57 -8.40 -15.00
N ASP A 17 -1.50 -7.28 -15.71
CA ASP A 17 -0.42 -6.30 -15.56
C ASP A 17 -0.72 -5.22 -14.51
N LYS A 18 -1.80 -5.39 -13.73
CA LYS A 18 -2.23 -4.45 -12.70
C LYS A 18 -1.99 -5.02 -11.30
N ALA A 19 -1.21 -4.30 -10.51
CA ALA A 19 -1.01 -4.55 -9.09
C ALA A 19 -1.90 -3.65 -8.25
N SER A 20 -2.36 -4.16 -7.10
CA SER A 20 -3.22 -3.42 -6.18
C SER A 20 -2.52 -3.21 -4.84
N LEU A 21 -2.52 -1.98 -4.34
CA LEU A 21 -2.01 -1.59 -3.03
C LEU A 21 -3.19 -1.42 -2.06
N VAL A 22 -3.29 -2.31 -1.07
CA VAL A 22 -4.31 -2.20 -0.01
C VAL A 22 -3.93 -1.05 0.92
N THR A 23 -4.79 -0.05 1.07
CA THR A 23 -4.44 1.18 1.80
C THR A 23 -5.25 1.35 3.08
N ILE A 24 -4.56 1.43 4.21
CA ILE A 24 -5.10 1.84 5.51
C ILE A 24 -5.19 3.37 5.56
N GLY A 25 -6.35 3.88 5.94
CA GLY A 25 -6.63 5.31 5.98
C GLY A 25 -7.18 5.85 4.65
N HIS A 26 -7.21 7.17 4.52
CA HIS A 26 -7.85 7.87 3.40
C HIS A 26 -6.83 8.80 2.73
N PRO A 27 -6.01 8.29 1.79
CA PRO A 27 -5.07 9.12 1.05
C PRO A 27 -5.80 10.14 0.18
N SER A 28 -5.18 11.31 0.01
CA SER A 28 -5.68 12.30 -0.94
C SER A 28 -5.59 11.76 -2.37
N PRO A 29 -6.42 12.25 -3.33
CA PRO A 29 -6.28 11.86 -4.73
C PRO A 29 -4.86 12.12 -5.29
N GLN A 30 -4.22 13.21 -4.84
CA GLN A 30 -2.85 13.57 -5.27
C GLN A 30 -1.82 12.56 -4.77
N ALA A 31 -1.95 12.12 -3.53
CA ALA A 31 -1.10 11.07 -2.96
C ALA A 31 -1.29 9.73 -3.66
N VAL A 32 -2.54 9.36 -3.98
CA VAL A 32 -2.84 8.14 -4.74
C VAL A 32 -2.17 8.18 -6.11
N THR A 33 -2.32 9.28 -6.85
CA THR A 33 -1.67 9.44 -8.16
C THR A 33 -0.15 9.34 -8.02
N ALA A 34 0.45 10.10 -7.10
CA ALA A 34 1.90 10.13 -6.92
C ALA A 34 2.48 8.76 -6.53
N ILE A 35 1.83 8.03 -5.61
CA ILE A 35 2.33 6.71 -5.20
C ILE A 35 2.16 5.66 -6.28
N CYS A 36 1.03 5.66 -7.01
CA CYS A 36 0.81 4.72 -8.11
C CYS A 36 1.79 4.97 -9.27
N GLU A 37 2.03 6.23 -9.65
CA GLU A 37 3.04 6.58 -10.66
C GLU A 37 4.44 6.17 -10.23
N ARG A 38 4.79 6.41 -8.96
CA ARG A 38 6.08 6.00 -8.42
C ARG A 38 6.25 4.49 -8.44
N LEU A 39 5.27 3.72 -7.98
CA LEU A 39 5.31 2.26 -8.00
C LEU A 39 5.34 1.72 -9.43
N ALA A 40 4.60 2.34 -10.36
CA ALA A 40 4.64 1.98 -11.77
C ALA A 40 6.03 2.19 -12.38
N SER A 41 6.67 3.32 -12.10
CA SER A 41 8.04 3.60 -12.57
C SER A 41 9.08 2.60 -12.07
N LEU A 42 8.88 2.03 -10.86
CA LEU A 42 9.81 1.09 -10.24
C LEU A 42 9.56 -0.38 -10.60
N SER A 43 8.31 -0.73 -10.92
CA SER A 43 7.89 -2.11 -11.15
C SER A 43 7.61 -2.44 -12.61
N GLY A 44 7.35 -1.43 -13.45
CA GLY A 44 6.85 -1.62 -14.81
C GLY A 44 5.39 -2.08 -14.90
N GLN A 45 4.66 -2.11 -13.77
CA GLN A 45 3.26 -2.54 -13.69
C GLN A 45 2.34 -1.34 -13.47
N ALA A 46 1.08 -1.44 -13.88
CA ALA A 46 0.07 -0.45 -13.51
C ALA A 46 -0.36 -0.66 -12.06
N TRP A 47 -0.54 0.41 -11.29
CA TRP A 47 -0.95 0.33 -9.88
C TRP A 47 -2.30 0.99 -9.63
N GLU A 48 -3.05 0.44 -8.68
CA GLU A 48 -4.22 1.07 -8.07
C GLU A 48 -4.18 0.93 -6.54
N THR A 49 -4.85 1.83 -5.84
CA THR A 49 -5.08 1.72 -4.39
C THR A 49 -6.45 1.12 -4.11
N LEU A 50 -6.52 0.18 -3.17
CA LEU A 50 -7.75 -0.38 -2.66
C LEU A 50 -7.93 0.08 -1.20
N PRO A 51 -8.74 1.12 -0.94
CA PRO A 51 -8.96 1.62 0.42
C PRO A 51 -9.62 0.56 1.29
N LEU A 52 -9.10 0.39 2.51
CA LEU A 52 -9.75 -0.41 3.54
C LEU A 52 -10.83 0.44 4.22
N ALA A 53 -12.08 0.04 4.04
CA ALA A 53 -13.16 0.49 4.90
C ALA A 53 -12.97 -0.10 6.30
N VAL A 54 -13.31 0.66 7.34
CA VAL A 54 -13.27 0.18 8.72
C VAL A 54 -14.29 -0.96 8.87
N GLY A 55 -13.82 -2.18 9.12
CA GLY A 55 -14.66 -3.31 9.54
C GLY A 55 -14.75 -4.50 8.58
N GLU A 56 -14.34 -4.37 7.31
CA GLU A 56 -14.41 -5.48 6.35
C GLU A 56 -13.16 -5.54 5.47
N VAL A 57 -12.23 -6.44 5.81
CA VAL A 57 -11.22 -6.92 4.86
C VAL A 57 -11.84 -8.10 4.12
N ASN A 58 -11.96 -7.99 2.80
CA ASN A 58 -12.36 -9.14 1.99
C ASN A 58 -11.18 -10.12 1.84
N ALA A 59 -11.47 -11.36 1.43
CA ALA A 59 -10.44 -12.39 1.29
C ALA A 59 -9.30 -11.98 0.35
N ALA A 60 -9.59 -11.21 -0.72
CA ALA A 60 -8.59 -10.77 -1.68
C ALA A 60 -7.63 -9.71 -1.11
N GLN A 61 -8.11 -8.83 -0.23
CA GLN A 61 -7.27 -7.85 0.46
C GLN A 61 -6.36 -8.55 1.48
N ARG A 62 -6.88 -9.56 2.21
CA ARG A 62 -6.08 -10.34 3.18
C ARG A 62 -4.91 -11.08 2.54
N THR A 63 -5.09 -11.57 1.32
CA THR A 63 -4.04 -12.31 0.60
C THR A 63 -3.07 -11.41 -0.16
N SER A 64 -3.34 -10.11 -0.24
CA SER A 64 -2.44 -9.17 -0.88
C SER A 64 -1.14 -9.04 -0.08
N PRO A 65 0.04 -9.17 -0.71
CA PRO A 65 1.31 -8.83 -0.07
C PRO A 65 1.57 -7.31 -0.06
N HIS A 66 0.77 -6.56 -0.82
CA HIS A 66 0.97 -5.14 -1.05
C HIS A 66 0.02 -4.31 -0.20
N TRP A 67 0.53 -3.82 0.92
CA TRP A 67 -0.20 -2.93 1.81
C TRP A 67 0.53 -1.63 2.05
N GLY A 68 -0.23 -0.57 2.29
CA GLY A 68 0.29 0.74 2.65
C GLY A 68 -0.58 1.42 3.70
N ILE A 69 0.00 2.41 4.37
CA ILE A 69 -0.70 3.27 5.32
C ILE A 69 -0.56 4.72 4.91
N TRP A 70 -1.69 5.42 4.91
CA TRP A 70 -1.74 6.86 4.75
C TRP A 70 -1.31 7.58 6.02
N VAL A 71 -0.36 8.51 5.88
CA VAL A 71 0.06 9.44 6.94
C VAL A 71 -0.15 10.86 6.44
N ALA A 72 -1.22 11.49 6.94
CA ALA A 72 -1.49 12.90 6.69
C ALA A 72 -0.41 13.79 7.31
N SER A 73 -0.28 15.02 6.82
CA SER A 73 0.67 16.01 7.36
C SER A 73 0.35 16.42 8.81
N GLY A 74 1.39 16.91 9.52
CA GLY A 74 1.31 17.34 10.91
C GLY A 74 1.26 16.21 11.96
N ALA A 75 1.35 16.61 13.24
CA ALA A 75 1.36 15.69 14.38
C ALA A 75 0.05 14.89 14.52
N GLU A 76 -1.10 15.49 14.17
CA GLU A 76 -2.38 14.79 14.18
C GLU A 76 -2.44 13.64 13.18
N GLY A 77 -1.77 13.80 12.02
CA GLY A 77 -1.65 12.76 11.01
C GLY A 77 -0.87 11.55 11.51
N LEU A 78 0.26 11.78 12.19
CA LEU A 78 1.03 10.72 12.87
C LEU A 78 0.21 9.98 13.92
N GLN A 79 -0.48 10.71 14.80
CA GLN A 79 -1.32 10.11 15.84
C GLN A 79 -2.47 9.31 15.24
N ARG A 80 -3.11 9.81 14.18
CA ARG A 80 -4.17 9.09 13.47
C ARG A 80 -3.63 7.81 12.84
N ALA A 81 -2.50 7.88 12.14
CA ALA A 81 -1.86 6.71 11.54
C ALA A 81 -1.54 5.64 12.60
N TYR A 82 -0.94 6.03 13.73
CA TYR A 82 -0.66 5.09 14.82
C TYR A 82 -1.93 4.45 15.40
N ARG A 83 -3.02 5.21 15.57
CA ARG A 83 -4.30 4.65 16.04
C ARG A 83 -4.88 3.64 15.07
N GLU A 84 -4.79 3.89 13.76
CA GLU A 84 -5.22 2.93 12.74
C GLU A 84 -4.35 1.68 12.77
N LEU A 85 -3.02 1.80 12.85
CA LEU A 85 -2.11 0.65 12.98
C LEU A 85 -2.45 -0.20 14.20
N LYS A 86 -2.64 0.45 15.36
CA LYS A 86 -2.99 -0.25 16.61
C LYS A 86 -4.32 -0.97 16.51
N ARG A 87 -5.32 -0.39 15.85
CA ARG A 87 -6.62 -1.03 15.64
C ARG A 87 -6.44 -2.25 14.73
N TRP A 88 -5.76 -2.09 13.59
CA TRP A 88 -5.56 -3.17 12.64
C TRP A 88 -4.72 -4.32 13.21
N SER A 89 -3.68 -4.01 13.98
CA SER A 89 -2.82 -5.02 14.62
C SER A 89 -3.55 -5.90 15.64
N GLN A 90 -4.69 -5.46 16.15
CA GLN A 90 -5.54 -6.25 17.06
C GLN A 90 -6.40 -7.27 16.31
N HIS A 91 -6.62 -7.08 15.01
CA HIS A 91 -7.50 -7.92 14.19
C HIS A 91 -6.74 -8.76 13.17
N GLU A 92 -5.62 -8.27 12.66
CA GLU A 92 -4.89 -8.87 11.55
C GLU A 92 -3.38 -8.76 11.78
N ARG A 93 -2.62 -9.75 11.32
CA ARG A 93 -1.16 -9.65 11.23
C ARG A 93 -0.81 -8.92 9.93
N LEU A 94 -0.35 -7.68 10.05
CA LEU A 94 -0.04 -6.85 8.88
C LEU A 94 1.32 -7.22 8.25
N PRO A 95 1.42 -7.25 6.91
CA PRO A 95 2.70 -7.33 6.21
C PRO A 95 3.47 -6.01 6.33
N PRO A 96 4.72 -5.92 5.83
CA PRO A 96 5.42 -4.64 5.72
C PRO A 96 4.58 -3.60 4.95
N LEU A 97 4.34 -2.46 5.58
CA LEU A 97 3.47 -1.41 5.05
C LEU A 97 4.30 -0.32 4.39
N LEU A 98 3.92 0.07 3.18
CA LEU A 98 4.43 1.28 2.54
C LEU A 98 3.83 2.52 3.22
N VAL A 99 4.67 3.47 3.61
CA VAL A 99 4.20 4.78 4.09
C VAL A 99 3.82 5.65 2.89
N ILE A 100 2.55 6.07 2.84
CA ILE A 100 2.00 6.92 1.78
C ILE A 100 1.80 8.32 2.38
N ARG A 101 2.26 9.35 1.65
CA ARG A 101 2.20 10.76 2.08
C ARG A 101 1.75 11.68 0.96
N ASP A 102 1.31 12.88 1.33
CA ASP A 102 1.00 13.93 0.35
C ASP A 102 2.31 14.44 -0.27
N PRO A 103 2.42 14.53 -1.60
CA PRO A 103 3.61 15.09 -2.24
C PRO A 103 3.78 16.58 -1.89
N VAL A 104 2.68 17.28 -1.58
CA VAL A 104 2.65 18.71 -1.23
C VAL A 104 2.38 18.83 0.27
N GLY A 105 3.35 19.30 1.05
CA GLY A 105 3.16 19.53 2.50
C GLY A 105 3.68 18.42 3.42
N SER A 106 4.48 17.49 2.90
CA SER A 106 5.25 16.52 3.71
C SER A 106 6.55 17.12 4.28
N GLY A 107 6.54 18.39 4.69
CA GLY A 107 7.69 19.00 5.36
C GLY A 107 8.09 18.22 6.62
N ASP A 108 9.41 18.16 6.90
CA ASP A 108 10.13 17.52 8.03
C ASP A 108 9.28 16.88 9.13
N MET A 109 8.50 15.87 8.76
CA MET A 109 7.73 15.10 9.71
C MET A 109 8.65 13.99 10.24
N PRO A 110 8.83 13.86 11.57
CA PRO A 110 9.67 12.83 12.15
C PRO A 110 8.98 11.46 12.09
N LEU A 111 8.91 10.88 10.89
CA LEU A 111 8.36 9.55 10.65
C LEU A 111 9.10 8.49 11.45
N ASP A 112 10.38 8.70 11.75
CA ASP A 112 11.23 7.77 12.50
C ASP A 112 10.56 7.33 13.81
N ASN A 113 9.89 8.25 14.50
CA ASN A 113 9.16 7.90 15.72
C ASN A 113 7.97 6.98 15.44
N LEU A 114 7.21 7.22 14.36
CA LEU A 114 6.11 6.34 13.97
C LEU A 114 6.63 4.96 13.54
N VAL A 115 7.70 4.92 12.73
CA VAL A 115 8.36 3.69 12.27
C VAL A 115 8.86 2.87 13.46
N GLU A 116 9.58 3.50 14.38
CA GLU A 116 10.15 2.85 15.55
C GLU A 116 9.08 2.38 16.53
N THR A 117 8.05 3.21 16.77
CA THR A 117 6.93 2.84 17.65
C THR A 117 6.11 1.70 17.06
N ALA A 118 5.79 1.74 15.76
CA ALA A 118 5.07 0.66 15.08
C ALA A 118 5.85 -0.66 15.15
N ARG A 119 7.17 -0.61 14.93
CA ARG A 119 8.03 -1.79 15.01
C ARG A 119 8.10 -2.35 16.44
N ARG A 120 8.32 -1.49 17.44
CA ARG A 120 8.54 -1.92 18.83
C ARG A 120 7.28 -2.42 19.52
N PHE A 121 6.17 -1.71 19.35
CA PHE A 121 4.96 -1.96 20.14
C PHE A 121 3.90 -2.75 19.39
N LEU A 122 3.89 -2.69 18.06
CA LEU A 122 2.89 -3.37 17.23
C LEU A 122 3.47 -4.51 16.40
N ALA A 123 4.81 -4.69 16.41
CA ALA A 123 5.53 -5.62 15.55
C ALA A 123 5.21 -5.42 14.04
N ILE A 124 4.93 -4.17 13.64
CA ILE A 124 4.64 -3.80 12.25
C ILE A 124 5.87 -3.11 11.66
N GLU A 125 6.32 -3.59 10.50
CA GLU A 125 7.35 -2.92 9.72
C GLU A 125 6.71 -1.84 8.84
N LEU A 126 7.16 -0.59 9.01
CA LEU A 126 6.82 0.52 8.12
C LEU A 126 8.02 0.84 7.24
N VAL A 127 7.80 0.93 5.93
CA VAL A 127 8.84 1.20 4.94
C VAL A 127 8.52 2.51 4.22
N VAL A 128 9.45 3.46 4.26
CA VAL A 128 9.24 4.81 3.70
C VAL A 128 9.65 4.89 2.24
N ASP A 129 10.68 4.13 1.82
CA ASP A 129 11.11 4.09 0.43
C ASP A 129 10.28 3.06 -0.37
N PRO A 130 9.53 3.47 -1.41
CA PRO A 130 8.79 2.56 -2.27
C PRO A 130 9.66 1.49 -2.96
N ALA A 131 10.93 1.78 -3.26
CA ALA A 131 11.81 0.82 -3.90
C ALA A 131 12.22 -0.31 -2.93
N GLU A 132 12.63 0.06 -1.71
CA GLU A 132 12.88 -0.90 -0.64
C GLU A 132 11.64 -1.75 -0.32
N TRP A 133 10.47 -1.10 -0.23
CA TRP A 133 9.22 -1.80 0.05
C TRP A 133 8.85 -2.81 -1.03
N LEU A 134 9.00 -2.47 -2.32
CA LEU A 134 8.79 -3.39 -3.42
C LEU A 134 9.74 -4.59 -3.36
N ALA A 135 11.01 -4.38 -3.01
CA ALA A 135 11.97 -5.47 -2.88
C ALA A 135 11.59 -6.47 -1.78
N LYS A 136 10.95 -6.00 -0.70
CA LYS A 136 10.47 -6.83 0.42
C LYS A 136 9.15 -7.54 0.16
N THR A 137 8.28 -6.94 -0.65
CA THR A 137 6.90 -7.42 -0.85
C THR A 137 6.69 -8.18 -2.15
N ARG A 138 7.65 -8.11 -3.08
CA ARG A 138 7.66 -9.01 -4.23
C ARG A 138 7.63 -10.45 -3.72
N PRO A 139 6.70 -11.29 -4.19
CA PRO A 139 6.80 -12.71 -3.94
C PRO A 139 8.17 -13.17 -4.45
N THR A 140 8.87 -13.97 -3.66
CA THR A 140 10.10 -14.67 -4.07
C THR A 140 9.75 -15.68 -5.17
N SER A 141 9.35 -15.20 -6.35
CA SER A 141 9.33 -16.00 -7.55
C SER A 141 10.77 -16.15 -8.03
N GLU A 142 11.23 -17.40 -7.99
CA GLU A 142 12.45 -17.90 -8.64
C GLU A 142 13.78 -17.73 -7.88
N ARG A 143 13.94 -18.50 -6.78
CA ARG A 143 15.14 -19.34 -6.68
C ARG A 143 14.77 -20.71 -7.26
N ARG A 144 14.89 -20.87 -8.57
CA ARG A 144 15.03 -22.19 -9.19
C ARG A 144 16.50 -22.58 -9.13
#